data_AF-A0A2J6H5Y1-F1
#
_entry.id   AF-A0A2J6H5Y1-F1
#
_cell.length_a   1.000
_cell.length_b   1.000
_cell.length_c   1.000
_cell.angle_alpha   90.00
_cell.angle_beta   90.00
_cell.angle_gamma   90.00
#
_symmetry.space_group_name_H-M   'P 1'
#
loop_
_entity.id
_entity.type
_entity.pdbx_description
1 polymer ?
#
loop_
_entity_poly.entity_id
_entity_poly.type
_entity_poly.pdbx_seq_one_letter_code
_entity_poly.pdbx_strand_id
1 'polypeptide(L)'
;MNIRRITFKHSMRKLGLSLLNILLVLSVAQAQTKRTLDKIAAVVGGNIVLQSDIELQYAQYIVSGQQPNPAIKCVILQNQLTQKLLAQQAVIDSVQVKDEEVDAEV
;
A
#
# COMPACT_ATOMS: atom_id res chain seq x y z
N MET A 1 -25.95 28.88 -55.33
CA MET A 1 -25.83 27.59 -54.58
C MET A 1 -24.39 27.41 -54.05
N ASN A 2 -23.91 28.24 -53.12
CA ASN A 2 -22.52 28.11 -52.60
C ASN A 2 -22.35 28.37 -51.09
N ILE A 3 -23.41 28.79 -50.39
CA ILE A 3 -23.35 29.15 -48.97
C ILE A 3 -23.37 27.91 -48.04
N ARG A 4 -23.98 26.79 -48.46
CA ARG A 4 -24.07 25.55 -47.67
C ARG A 4 -22.77 24.74 -47.57
N ARG A 5 -21.77 24.96 -48.44
CA ARG A 5 -20.48 24.23 -48.39
C ARG A 5 -19.53 24.74 -47.30
N ILE A 6 -19.60 26.03 -46.97
CA ILE A 6 -18.67 26.68 -46.02
C ILE A 6 -19.06 26.34 -44.56
N THR A 7 -20.36 26.32 -44.25
CA THR A 7 -20.88 25.94 -42.93
C THR A 7 -20.56 24.47 -42.58
N PHE A 8 -20.53 23.58 -43.58
CA PHE A 8 -20.21 22.16 -43.41
C PHE A 8 -18.73 21.92 -43.06
N LYS A 9 -17.80 22.63 -43.74
CA LYS A 9 -16.35 22.56 -43.45
C LYS A 9 -16.01 23.14 -42.06
N HIS A 10 -16.75 24.15 -41.61
CA HIS A 10 -16.59 24.73 -40.28
C HIS A 10 -17.14 23.81 -39.17
N SER A 11 -18.25 23.09 -39.44
CA SER A 11 -18.84 22.09 -38.52
C SER A 11 -17.90 20.90 -38.25
N MET A 12 -17.25 20.35 -39.29
CA MET A 12 -16.30 19.23 -39.11
C MET A 12 -15.04 19.59 -38.31
N ARG A 13 -14.54 20.84 -38.41
CA ARG A 13 -13.40 21.31 -37.59
C ARG A 13 -13.77 21.46 -36.12
N LYS A 14 -15.00 21.91 -35.83
CA LYS A 14 -15.53 21.98 -34.44
C LYS A 14 -15.77 20.60 -33.85
N LEU A 15 -16.24 19.65 -34.67
CA LEU A 15 -16.41 18.24 -34.27
C LEU A 15 -15.07 17.60 -33.90
N GLY A 16 -14.02 17.82 -34.71
CA GLY A 16 -12.66 17.34 -34.42
C GLY A 16 -12.06 17.95 -33.15
N LEU A 17 -12.23 19.26 -32.93
CA LEU A 17 -11.76 19.93 -31.71
C LEU A 17 -12.50 19.45 -30.44
N SER A 18 -13.79 19.13 -30.57
CA SER A 18 -14.62 18.57 -29.51
C SER A 18 -14.21 17.14 -29.18
N LEU A 19 -13.94 16.30 -30.18
CA LEU A 19 -13.44 14.93 -30.00
C LEU A 19 -12.06 14.90 -29.33
N LEU A 20 -11.16 15.81 -29.71
CA LEU A 20 -9.84 15.93 -29.09
C LEU A 20 -9.93 16.35 -27.62
N ASN A 21 -10.84 17.26 -27.27
CA ASN A 21 -11.10 17.64 -25.88
C ASN A 21 -11.68 16.47 -25.06
N ILE A 22 -12.63 15.73 -25.61
CA ILE A 22 -13.22 14.56 -24.95
C ILE A 22 -12.15 13.49 -24.70
N LEU A 23 -11.27 13.25 -25.67
CA LEU A 23 -10.17 12.29 -25.53
C LEU A 23 -9.17 12.71 -24.44
N LEU A 24 -8.87 14.01 -24.34
CA LEU A 24 -7.98 14.55 -23.31
C LEU A 24 -8.57 14.36 -21.90
N VAL A 25 -9.86 14.64 -21.72
CA VAL A 25 -10.55 14.50 -20.41
C VAL A 25 -10.59 13.04 -19.95
N LEU A 26 -10.75 12.08 -20.86
CA LEU A 26 -10.76 10.65 -20.54
C LEU A 26 -9.41 10.14 -20.01
N SER A 27 -8.29 10.71 -20.48
CA SER A 27 -6.96 10.32 -19.98
C SER A 27 -6.68 10.74 -18.53
N VAL A 28 -7.27 11.85 -18.07
CA VAL A 28 -7.07 12.37 -16.70
C VAL A 28 -7.92 11.60 -15.68
N ALA A 29 -9.04 11.00 -16.09
CA ALA A 29 -9.91 10.23 -15.21
C ALA A 29 -9.26 8.94 -14.65
N GLN A 30 -8.20 8.43 -15.29
CA GLN A 30 -7.46 7.24 -14.85
C GLN A 30 -6.36 7.54 -13.82
N ALA A 31 -6.13 8.81 -13.45
CA ALA A 31 -5.03 9.20 -12.56
C ALA A 31 -5.30 9.00 -11.06
N GLN A 32 -6.47 8.48 -10.69
CA GLN A 32 -6.79 8.16 -9.29
C GLN A 32 -6.12 6.85 -8.89
N THR A 33 -4.82 6.90 -8.59
CA THR A 33 -4.11 5.76 -8.01
C THR A 33 -4.80 5.39 -6.70
N LYS A 34 -5.38 4.19 -6.64
CA LYS A 34 -6.03 3.65 -5.45
C LYS A 34 -4.99 3.63 -4.32
N ARG A 35 -5.04 4.63 -3.43
CA ARG A 35 -4.19 4.68 -2.25
C ARG A 35 -4.63 3.53 -1.34
N THR A 36 -3.86 2.45 -1.32
CA THR A 36 -4.02 1.39 -0.32
C THR A 36 -3.59 1.97 1.02
N LEU A 37 -4.56 2.37 1.83
CA LEU A 37 -4.32 2.68 3.23
C LEU A 37 -4.01 1.37 3.94
N ASP A 38 -2.87 1.33 4.60
CA ASP A 38 -2.48 0.18 5.41
C ASP A 38 -3.42 0.06 6.62
N LYS A 39 -3.77 -1.18 6.94
CA LYS A 39 -4.73 -1.49 8.00
C LYS A 39 -3.97 -1.85 9.26
N ILE A 40 -4.53 -1.47 10.40
CA ILE A 40 -4.03 -1.91 11.71
C ILE A 40 -4.59 -3.31 11.97
N ALA A 41 -3.70 -4.28 12.18
CA ALA A 41 -4.08 -5.64 12.54
C ALA A 41 -4.25 -5.81 14.06
N ALA A 42 -3.41 -5.14 14.86
CA ALA A 42 -3.50 -5.15 16.32
C ALA A 42 -2.75 -3.97 16.96
N VAL A 43 -3.05 -3.69 18.23
CA VAL A 43 -2.38 -2.67 19.06
C VAL A 43 -2.01 -3.28 20.41
N VAL A 44 -0.77 -3.06 20.86
CA VAL A 44 -0.23 -3.55 22.13
C VAL A 44 0.47 -2.40 22.85
N GLY A 45 -0.15 -1.88 23.92
CA GLY A 45 0.36 -0.71 24.62
C GLY A 45 0.44 0.50 23.68
N GLY A 46 1.66 0.99 23.42
CA GLY A 46 1.93 2.05 22.43
C GLY A 46 2.35 1.56 21.04
N ASN A 47 2.52 0.24 20.85
CA ASN A 47 3.02 -0.33 19.60
C ASN A 47 1.88 -0.84 18.71
N ILE A 48 1.98 -0.58 17.41
CA ILE A 48 1.00 -1.00 16.40
C ILE A 48 1.59 -2.16 15.58
N VAL A 49 0.74 -3.11 15.20
CA VAL A 49 1.04 -4.17 14.22
C VAL A 49 0.25 -3.88 12.95
N LEU A 50 0.96 -3.70 11.84
CA LEU A 50 0.36 -3.41 10.54
C LEU A 50 -0.02 -4.71 9.81
N GLN A 51 -1.10 -4.65 9.04
CA GLN A 51 -1.56 -5.78 8.24
C GLN A 51 -0.54 -6.11 7.13
N SER A 52 0.10 -5.09 6.54
CA SER A 52 1.15 -5.29 5.53
C SER A 52 2.33 -6.10 6.07
N ASP A 53 2.71 -5.92 7.34
CA ASP A 53 3.85 -6.61 7.93
C ASP A 53 3.59 -8.11 8.06
N ILE A 54 2.38 -8.48 8.47
CA ILE A 54 1.94 -9.88 8.55
C ILE A 54 1.91 -10.50 7.15
N GLU A 55 1.42 -9.75 6.15
CA GLU A 55 1.35 -10.22 4.77
C GLU A 55 2.75 -10.37 4.15
N LEU A 56 3.68 -9.47 4.47
CA LEU A 56 5.07 -9.53 4.02
C LEU A 56 5.78 -10.77 4.59
N GLN A 57 5.63 -11.02 5.89
CA GLN A 57 6.19 -12.22 6.53
C GLN A 57 5.54 -13.50 6.00
N TYR A 58 4.23 -13.47 5.77
CA TYR A 58 3.54 -14.60 5.15
C TYR A 58 4.01 -14.84 3.71
N ALA A 59 4.27 -13.79 2.93
CA ALA A 59 4.81 -13.93 1.59
C ALA A 59 6.19 -14.60 1.61
N GLN A 60 7.06 -14.22 2.55
CA GLN A 60 8.37 -14.86 2.75
C GLN A 60 8.26 -16.34 3.13
N TYR A 61 7.30 -16.68 3.98
CA TYR A 61 6.97 -18.07 4.31
C TYR A 61 6.61 -18.90 3.07
N ILE A 62 5.79 -18.35 2.16
CA ILE A 62 5.42 -19.02 0.91
C ILE A 62 6.62 -19.14 -0.04
N VAL A 63 7.41 -18.07 -0.20
CA VAL A 63 8.60 -18.07 -1.05
C VAL A 63 9.66 -19.07 -0.58
N SER A 64 9.68 -19.38 0.72
CA SER A 64 10.55 -20.41 1.31
C SER A 64 10.14 -21.86 0.94
N GLY A 65 9.12 -22.03 0.10
CA GLY A 65 8.64 -23.34 -0.37
C GLY A 65 7.67 -24.04 0.58
N GLN A 66 7.16 -23.32 1.59
CA GLN A 66 6.20 -23.87 2.56
C GLN A 66 4.77 -23.85 2.00
N GLN A 67 3.94 -24.79 2.46
CA GLN A 67 2.58 -24.93 1.96
C GLN A 67 1.69 -23.76 2.41
N PRO A 68 0.84 -23.20 1.53
CA PRO A 68 -0.06 -22.12 1.89
C PRO A 68 -1.01 -22.53 3.02
N ASN A 69 -0.77 -22.02 4.23
CA ASN A 69 -1.62 -22.27 5.39
C ASN A 69 -2.07 -20.95 6.03
N PRO A 70 -3.37 -20.64 6.08
CA PRO A 70 -3.87 -19.41 6.67
C PRO A 70 -3.63 -19.31 8.18
N ALA A 71 -3.48 -20.44 8.89
CA ALA A 71 -3.17 -20.44 10.32
C ALA A 71 -1.80 -19.81 10.63
N ILE A 72 -0.88 -19.82 9.66
CA ILE A 72 0.45 -19.22 9.81
C ILE A 72 0.36 -17.70 10.00
N LYS A 73 -0.61 -17.03 9.38
CA LYS A 73 -0.84 -15.61 9.62
C LYS A 73 -1.16 -15.31 11.09
N CYS A 74 -1.91 -16.20 11.75
CA CYS A 74 -2.21 -16.11 13.18
C CYS A 74 -0.95 -16.33 14.03
N VAL A 75 -0.12 -17.32 13.68
CA VAL A 75 1.15 -17.58 14.36
C VAL A 75 2.11 -16.39 14.22
N ILE A 76 2.23 -15.82 13.01
CA ILE A 76 3.02 -14.62 12.74
C ILE A 76 2.55 -13.46 13.62
N LEU A 77 1.24 -13.20 13.63
CA LEU A 77 0.66 -12.16 14.47
C LEU A 77 0.94 -12.43 15.96
N GLN A 78 0.73 -13.65 16.44
CA GLN A 78 0.99 -14.01 17.84
C GLN A 78 2.45 -13.79 18.23
N ASN A 79 3.40 -14.15 17.36
CA ASN A 79 4.82 -13.91 17.59
C ASN A 79 5.15 -12.42 17.66
N GLN A 80 4.59 -11.62 16.75
CA GLN A 80 4.77 -10.16 16.76
C GLN A 80 4.18 -9.52 18.03
N LEU A 81 3.02 -9.98 18.47
CA LEU A 81 2.38 -9.52 19.71
C LEU A 81 3.25 -9.85 20.92
N THR A 82 3.71 -11.09 21.04
CA THR A 82 4.57 -11.51 22.16
C THR A 82 5.87 -10.72 22.21
N GLN A 83 6.54 -10.51 21.08
CA GLN A 83 7.77 -9.71 21.02
C GLN A 83 7.53 -8.26 21.47
N LYS A 84 6.45 -7.64 20.98
CA LYS A 84 6.10 -6.26 21.36
C LYS A 84 5.69 -6.15 22.84
N LEU A 85 5.01 -7.16 23.38
CA LEU A 85 4.68 -7.25 24.80
C LEU A 85 5.95 -7.30 25.66
N LEU A 86 6.90 -8.18 25.31
CA LEU A 86 8.16 -8.31 26.04
C LEU A 86 9.01 -7.05 25.93
N ALA A 87 9.08 -6.44 24.75
CA ALA A 87 9.78 -5.16 24.56
C ALA A 87 9.15 -4.03 25.40
N GLN A 88 7.82 -3.95 25.44
CA GLN A 88 7.12 -2.98 26.29
C GLN A 88 7.42 -3.21 27.77
N GLN A 89 7.49 -4.47 28.21
CA GLN A 89 7.85 -4.81 29.58
C GLN A 89 9.31 -4.45 29.89
N ALA A 90 10.24 -4.71 28.97
CA ALA A 90 11.65 -4.34 29.13
C ALA A 90 11.85 -2.82 29.33
N VAL A 91 11.04 -2.00 28.64
CA VAL A 91 11.03 -0.54 28.84
C VAL A 91 10.56 -0.17 30.24
N ILE A 92 9.51 -0.83 30.76
CA ILE A 92 9.01 -0.63 32.13
C ILE A 92 10.09 -1.04 33.15
N ASP A 93 10.77 -2.16 32.89
CA ASP A 93 11.83 -2.70 33.74
C ASP A 93 13.18 -1.99 33.56
N SER A 94 13.20 -0.86 32.83
CA SER A 94 14.37 -0.01 32.60
C SER A 94 15.58 -0.74 31.98
N VAL A 95 15.33 -1.81 31.23
CA VAL A 95 16.36 -2.52 30.47
C VAL A 95 16.68 -1.68 29.22
N GLN A 96 17.83 -1.01 29.22
CA GLN A 96 18.33 -0.27 28.07
C GLN A 96 19.45 -1.06 27.39
N VAL A 97 19.33 -1.19 26.07
CA VAL A 97 20.40 -1.72 25.21
C VAL A 97 21.16 -0.52 24.65
N LYS A 98 22.48 -0.55 24.75
CA LYS A 98 23.33 0.50 24.17
C LYS A 98 23.67 0.16 22.73
N ASP A 99 23.83 1.19 21.89
CA ASP A 99 24.17 1.00 20.48
C ASP A 99 25.50 0.25 20.31
N GLU A 100 26.47 0.47 21.20
CA GLU A 100 27.76 -0.24 21.16
C GLU A 100 27.63 -1.76 21.42
N GLU A 101 26.59 -2.18 22.12
CA GLU A 101 26.30 -3.60 22.40
C GLU A 101 25.64 -4.27 21.18
N VAL A 102 24.84 -3.53 20.42
CA VAL A 102 24.26 -4.00 19.15
C VAL A 102 25.32 -4.14 18.07
N ASP A 103 26.21 -3.15 17.96
CA ASP A 103 27.31 -3.13 16.99
C ASP A 103 28.34 -4.24 17.23
N ALA A 104 28.43 -4.78 18.46
CA ALA A 104 29.31 -5.89 18.81
C ALA A 104 28.76 -7.27 18.43
N GLU A 105 27.45 -7.39 18.15
CA GLU A 105 26.78 -8.65 17.79
C GLU A 105 26.50 -8.82 16.27
N VAL A 106 26.81 -7.81 15.44
CA VAL A 106 26.70 -7.85 13.97
C VAL A 106 28.00 -8.22 13.28
#